data_AF-A0A1E4GIX5-F1
#
_entry.id   AF-A0A1E4GIX5-F1
#
_cell.length_a   1.000
_cell.length_b   1.000
_cell.length_c   1.000
_cell.angle_alpha   90.00
_cell.angle_beta   90.00
_cell.angle_gamma   90.00
#
_symmetry.space_group_name_H-M   'P 1'
#
loop_
_entity.id
_entity.type
_entity.pdbx_description
1 polymer ?
#
loop_
_entity_poly.entity_id
_entity_poly.type
_entity_poly.pdbx_seq_one_letter_code
_entity_poly.pdbx_strand_id
1 'polypeptide(L)'
;MSSSPDDQGQPESARGVTHDLASRIASAKRERDREDDRASRDASPEMSGLARGLRIGTEFIAAVLVGAGIGYLIDLGLGTSPWGLLILLLMGFAAGILNVIRVVTEMNAASPAPPGSDLGPDAEDEERTEN
;
A
#
# COMPACT_ATOMS: atom_id res chain seq x y z
N MET A 1 -1.60 -34.83 42.50
CA MET A 1 -0.84 -33.60 42.77
C MET A 1 0.43 -33.66 41.94
N SER A 2 0.46 -32.95 40.80
CA SER A 2 1.65 -32.82 39.96
C SER A 2 1.91 -31.33 39.79
N SER A 3 3.02 -30.89 40.34
CA SER A 3 3.52 -29.53 40.31
C SER A 3 3.91 -29.14 38.88
N SER A 4 3.53 -27.95 38.43
CA SER A 4 4.20 -27.24 37.33
C SER A 4 5.27 -26.35 37.94
N PRO A 5 6.56 -26.63 37.68
CA PRO A 5 7.64 -25.69 37.97
C PRO A 5 7.90 -24.78 36.76
N ASP A 6 8.35 -23.57 37.06
CA ASP A 6 9.15 -22.72 36.17
C ASP A 6 8.43 -21.85 35.13
N ASP A 7 7.58 -20.94 35.62
CA ASP A 7 7.44 -19.59 35.02
C ASP A 7 8.26 -18.59 35.87
N GLN A 8 9.59 -18.74 35.85
CA GLN A 8 10.49 -17.75 36.44
C GLN A 8 11.65 -17.44 35.49
N GLY A 9 11.77 -16.16 35.14
CA GLY A 9 13.08 -15.54 35.03
C GLY A 9 13.63 -15.28 33.63
N GLN A 10 12.83 -14.73 32.69
CA GLN A 10 13.46 -13.91 31.66
C GLN A 10 13.95 -12.61 32.34
N PRO A 11 15.27 -12.33 32.39
CA PRO A 11 15.80 -11.21 33.19
C PRO A 11 15.19 -9.89 32.70
N GLU A 12 14.65 -9.09 33.62
CA GLU A 12 14.04 -7.77 33.32
C GLU A 12 15.00 -6.87 32.54
N SER A 13 16.31 -7.08 32.71
CA SER A 13 17.38 -6.43 31.96
C SER A 13 17.33 -6.68 30.44
N ALA A 14 16.91 -7.87 29.98
CA ALA A 14 16.78 -8.18 28.56
C ALA A 14 15.58 -7.46 27.93
N ARG A 15 14.48 -7.31 28.67
CA ARG A 15 13.32 -6.50 28.25
C ARG A 15 13.67 -5.01 28.17
N GLY A 16 14.50 -4.52 29.09
CA GLY A 16 15.01 -3.15 29.07
C GLY A 16 15.89 -2.86 27.84
N VAL A 17 16.80 -3.79 27.49
CA VAL A 17 17.68 -3.65 26.33
C VAL A 17 16.90 -3.69 25.00
N THR A 18 15.93 -4.59 24.86
CA THR A 18 15.08 -4.64 23.65
C THR A 18 14.21 -3.41 23.52
N HIS A 19 13.71 -2.87 24.63
CA HIS A 19 12.96 -1.61 24.65
C HIS A 19 13.85 -0.40 24.28
N ASP A 20 15.09 -0.34 24.78
CA ASP A 20 16.05 0.72 24.40
C ASP A 20 16.37 0.67 22.90
N LEU A 21 16.66 -0.51 22.35
CA LEU A 21 16.87 -0.69 20.92
C LEU A 21 15.62 -0.34 20.09
N ALA A 22 14.44 -0.79 20.52
CA ALA A 22 13.19 -0.45 19.86
C ALA A 22 12.95 1.07 19.86
N SER A 23 13.24 1.74 20.98
CA SER A 23 13.12 3.19 21.11
C SER A 23 14.12 3.94 20.22
N ARG A 24 15.35 3.45 20.09
CA ARG A 24 16.39 4.00 19.20
C ARG A 24 16.04 3.80 17.73
N ILE A 25 15.53 2.63 17.35
CA ILE A 25 15.07 2.37 15.98
C ILE A 25 13.87 3.25 15.65
N ALA A 26 12.91 3.36 16.58
CA ALA A 26 11.73 4.20 16.40
C ALA A 26 12.11 5.69 16.25
N SER A 27 13.05 6.19 17.06
CA SER A 27 13.53 7.57 16.96
C SER A 27 14.31 7.83 15.68
N ALA A 28 15.22 6.94 15.29
CA ALA A 28 15.96 7.05 14.03
C ALA A 28 15.04 7.00 12.80
N LYS A 29 14.02 6.14 12.82
CA LYS A 29 13.00 6.08 11.75
C LYS A 29 12.20 7.37 11.69
N ARG A 30 11.77 7.90 12.83
CA ARG A 30 10.99 9.14 12.90
C ARG A 30 11.78 10.38 12.46
N GLU A 31 13.09 10.36 12.63
CA GLU A 31 13.98 11.42 12.15
C GLU A 31 14.16 11.37 10.63
N ARG A 32 14.38 10.16 10.07
CA ARG A 32 14.37 9.91 8.62
C ARG A 32 13.05 10.34 7.98
N ASP A 33 11.93 9.93 8.55
CA ASP A 33 10.59 10.26 8.04
C ASP A 33 10.37 11.78 8.04
N ARG A 34 10.86 12.48 9.09
CA ARG A 34 10.78 13.95 9.18
C ARG A 34 11.71 14.66 8.20
N GLU A 35 12.87 14.09 7.92
CA GLU A 35 13.82 14.62 6.95
C GLU A 35 13.27 14.45 5.52
N ASP A 36 12.71 13.29 5.21
CA ASP A 36 11.99 13.02 3.97
C ASP A 36 10.77 13.95 3.82
N ASP A 37 10.00 14.18 4.89
CA ASP A 37 8.86 15.10 4.89
C ASP A 37 9.29 16.55 4.69
N ARG A 38 10.38 17.00 5.31
CA ARG A 38 10.93 18.35 5.14
C ARG A 38 11.46 18.56 3.72
N ALA A 39 12.24 17.61 3.20
CA ALA A 39 12.71 17.62 1.83
C ALA A 39 11.54 17.64 0.83
N SER A 40 10.44 16.95 1.14
CA SER A 40 9.21 16.96 0.35
C SER A 40 8.37 18.23 0.48
N ARG A 41 8.59 19.03 1.53
CA ARG A 41 7.85 20.27 1.83
C ARG A 41 8.54 21.51 1.28
N ASP A 42 9.87 21.48 1.18
CA ASP A 42 10.69 22.50 0.50
C ASP A 42 10.74 22.30 -1.03
N ALA A 43 10.45 21.10 -1.51
CA ALA A 43 10.21 20.84 -2.92
C ALA A 43 8.93 21.55 -3.39
N SER A 44 8.97 22.19 -4.56
CA SER A 44 7.76 22.77 -5.16
C SER A 44 6.64 21.71 -5.27
N PRO A 45 5.35 22.09 -5.20
CA PRO A 45 4.24 21.12 -5.21
C PRO A 45 4.32 20.12 -6.37
N GLU A 46 4.77 20.56 -7.55
CA GLU A 46 5.04 19.68 -8.70
C GLU A 46 6.21 18.72 -8.47
N MET A 47 7.32 19.19 -7.90
CA MET A 47 8.51 18.37 -7.64
C MET A 47 8.25 17.34 -6.52
N SER A 48 7.45 17.69 -5.52
CA SER A 48 7.01 16.80 -4.43
C SER A 48 6.13 15.65 -4.92
N GLY A 49 5.22 15.91 -5.88
CA GLY A 49 4.41 14.89 -6.52
C GLY A 49 5.24 13.94 -7.40
N LEU A 50 6.14 14.49 -8.20
CA LEU A 50 7.04 13.71 -9.06
C LEU A 50 8.00 12.83 -8.25
N ALA A 51 8.62 13.37 -7.19
CA ALA A 51 9.55 12.62 -6.34
C ALA A 51 8.87 11.44 -5.62
N ARG A 52 7.64 11.64 -5.10
CA ARG A 52 6.84 10.55 -4.51
C ARG A 52 6.45 9.51 -5.54
N GLY A 53 5.98 9.94 -6.72
CA GLY A 53 5.64 9.05 -7.81
C GLY A 53 6.83 8.20 -8.27
N LEU A 54 8.02 8.81 -8.35
CA LEU A 54 9.25 8.11 -8.71
C LEU A 54 9.61 7.06 -7.66
N ARG A 55 9.55 7.39 -6.37
CA ARG A 55 9.86 6.45 -5.27
C ARG A 55 8.93 5.24 -5.30
N ILE A 56 7.61 5.47 -5.37
CA ILE A 56 6.60 4.41 -5.46
C ILE A 56 6.81 3.57 -6.72
N GLY A 57 7.09 4.22 -7.86
CA GLY A 57 7.39 3.54 -9.12
C GLY A 57 8.64 2.66 -9.03
N THR A 58 9.71 3.16 -8.41
CA THR A 58 10.96 2.40 -8.24
C THR A 58 10.81 1.22 -7.28
N GLU A 59 10.04 1.37 -6.20
CA GLU A 59 9.74 0.27 -5.27
C GLU A 59 8.92 -0.82 -5.98
N PHE A 60 7.95 -0.43 -6.82
CA PHE A 60 7.18 -1.37 -7.63
C PHE A 60 8.05 -2.12 -8.63
N ILE A 61 8.88 -1.40 -9.41
CA ILE A 61 9.76 -2.01 -10.41
C ILE A 61 10.77 -2.95 -9.73
N ALA A 62 11.34 -2.56 -8.58
CA ALA A 62 12.25 -3.40 -7.82
C ALA A 62 11.57 -4.71 -7.36
N ALA A 63 10.36 -4.64 -6.82
CA ALA A 63 9.60 -5.82 -6.42
C ALA A 63 9.29 -6.76 -7.60
N VAL A 64 8.93 -6.19 -8.76
CA VAL A 64 8.68 -6.95 -10.00
C VAL A 64 9.93 -7.65 -10.48
N LEU A 65 11.08 -6.96 -10.51
CA LEU A 65 12.36 -7.55 -10.95
C LEU A 65 12.81 -8.66 -10.00
N VAL A 66 12.63 -8.49 -8.69
CA VAL A 66 12.95 -9.53 -7.70
C VAL A 66 12.04 -10.75 -7.89
N GLY A 67 10.72 -10.55 -8.04
CA GLY A 67 9.77 -11.64 -8.31
C GLY A 67 10.07 -12.38 -9.62
N ALA A 68 10.40 -11.64 -10.68
CA ALA A 68 10.79 -12.21 -11.96
C ALA A 68 12.11 -13.00 -11.86
N GLY A 69 13.10 -12.48 -11.13
CA GLY A 69 14.36 -13.18 -10.86
C GLY A 69 14.15 -14.48 -10.10
N ILE A 70 13.34 -14.47 -9.03
CA ILE A 70 13.02 -15.67 -8.26
C ILE A 70 12.25 -16.68 -9.12
N GLY A 71 11.24 -16.24 -9.88
CA GLY A 71 10.50 -17.10 -10.79
C GLY A 71 11.39 -17.75 -11.85
N TYR A 72 12.34 -16.99 -12.40
CA TYR A 72 13.33 -17.50 -13.36
C TYR A 72 14.26 -18.54 -12.74
N LEU A 73 14.75 -18.34 -11.50
CA LEU A 73 15.57 -19.33 -10.81
C LEU A 73 14.80 -20.63 -10.53
N ILE A 74 13.51 -20.54 -10.21
CA ILE A 74 12.64 -21.71 -10.00
C ILE A 74 12.47 -22.49 -11.30
N ASP A 75 12.17 -21.80 -12.41
CA ASP A 75 12.03 -22.42 -13.73
C ASP A 75 13.35 -23.10 -14.17
N LEU A 76 14.52 -22.49 -13.85
CA LEU A 76 15.83 -23.06 -14.15
C LEU A 76 16.15 -24.32 -13.32
N GLY A 77 15.77 -24.34 -12.05
CA GLY A 77 15.98 -25.49 -11.16
C GLY A 77 15.10 -26.70 -11.48
N LEU A 78 13.90 -26.45 -12.02
CA LEU A 78 12.95 -27.50 -12.38
C LEU A 78 13.09 -27.98 -13.83
N GLY A 79 13.87 -27.28 -14.66
CA GLY A 79 14.07 -27.62 -16.08
C GLY A 79 12.79 -27.51 -16.92
N THR A 80 11.75 -26.87 -16.39
CA THR A 80 10.48 -26.66 -17.07
C THR A 80 10.56 -25.42 -17.95
N SER A 81 9.92 -25.45 -19.13
CA SER A 81 9.56 -24.22 -19.87
C SER A 81 8.89 -23.21 -18.92
N PRO A 82 8.91 -21.88 -19.17
CA PRO A 82 8.74 -20.82 -18.17
C PRO A 82 7.29 -20.65 -17.66
N TRP A 83 6.68 -21.76 -17.28
CA TRP A 83 5.32 -21.91 -16.81
C TRP A 83 5.19 -21.41 -15.38
N GLY A 84 6.23 -21.58 -14.54
CA GLY A 84 6.26 -21.02 -13.19
C GLY A 84 6.26 -19.49 -13.23
N LEU A 85 7.11 -18.90 -14.07
CA LEU A 85 7.12 -17.46 -14.32
C LEU A 85 5.78 -16.98 -14.92
N LEU A 86 5.17 -17.71 -15.85
CA LEU A 86 3.87 -17.34 -16.42
C LEU A 86 2.76 -17.32 -15.38
N ILE A 87 2.65 -18.35 -14.54
CA ILE A 87 1.60 -18.47 -13.52
C ILE A 87 1.76 -17.41 -12.44
N LEU A 88 3.00 -17.22 -11.93
CA LEU A 88 3.26 -16.19 -10.92
C LEU A 88 3.10 -14.78 -11.47
N LEU A 89 3.45 -14.54 -12.74
CA LEU A 89 3.22 -13.26 -13.41
C LEU A 89 1.73 -12.97 -13.55
N LEU A 90 0.93 -13.93 -14.05
CA LEU A 90 -0.52 -13.75 -14.18
C LEU A 90 -1.18 -13.55 -12.81
N MET A 91 -0.81 -14.35 -11.81
CA MET A 91 -1.36 -14.24 -10.46
C MET A 91 -0.98 -12.89 -9.81
N GLY A 92 0.29 -12.49 -9.92
CA GLY A 92 0.77 -11.20 -9.41
C GLY A 92 0.13 -10.01 -10.12
N PHE A 93 -0.05 -10.10 -11.44
CA PHE A 93 -0.74 -9.08 -12.23
C PHE A 93 -2.22 -8.95 -11.84
N ALA A 94 -2.92 -10.08 -11.70
CA ALA A 94 -4.31 -10.10 -11.24
C ALA A 94 -4.45 -9.51 -9.83
N ALA A 95 -3.57 -9.89 -8.90
CA ALA A 95 -3.52 -9.33 -7.55
C ALA A 95 -3.24 -7.82 -7.57
N GLY A 96 -2.36 -7.36 -8.46
CA GLY A 96 -2.07 -5.94 -8.67
C GLY A 96 -3.28 -5.14 -9.15
N ILE A 97 -4.01 -5.64 -10.15
CA ILE A 97 -5.25 -5.01 -10.64
C ILE A 97 -6.29 -4.93 -9.52
N LEU A 98 -6.49 -6.04 -8.77
CA LEU A 98 -7.43 -6.08 -7.66
C LEU A 98 -7.08 -5.06 -6.57
N ASN A 99 -5.79 -4.87 -6.28
CA ASN A 99 -5.33 -3.86 -5.33
C ASN A 99 -5.64 -2.43 -5.82
N VAL A 100 -5.41 -2.13 -7.10
CA VAL A 100 -5.70 -0.81 -7.68
C VAL A 100 -7.20 -0.51 -7.65
N ILE A 101 -8.04 -1.46 -8.05
CA ILE A 101 -9.50 -1.32 -8.02
C ILE A 101 -9.95 -1.00 -6.59
N ARG A 102 -9.45 -1.75 -5.60
CA ARG A 102 -9.77 -1.53 -4.19
C ARG A 102 -9.44 -0.10 -3.74
N VAL A 103 -8.24 0.39 -4.06
CA VAL A 103 -7.81 1.76 -3.70
C VAL A 103 -8.70 2.80 -4.36
N VAL A 104 -9.00 2.66 -5.65
CA VAL A 104 -9.87 3.59 -6.39
C VAL A 104 -11.30 3.57 -5.84
N THR A 105 -11.84 2.39 -5.54
CA THR A 105 -13.18 2.26 -4.93
C THR A 105 -13.24 2.94 -3.57
N GLU A 106 -12.20 2.80 -2.74
CA GLU A 106 -12.14 3.45 -1.42
C GLU A 106 -12.05 4.98 -1.54
N MET A 107 -11.28 5.49 -2.51
CA MET A 107 -11.21 6.93 -2.80
C MET A 107 -12.53 7.50 -3.34
N ASN A 108 -13.23 6.75 -4.19
CA ASN A 108 -14.55 7.14 -4.70
C ASN A 108 -15.63 7.08 -3.61
N ALA A 109 -15.60 6.06 -2.73
CA ALA A 109 -16.52 5.94 -1.61
C ALA A 109 -16.31 7.03 -0.54
N ALA A 110 -15.09 7.56 -0.42
CA ALA A 110 -14.75 8.68 0.46
C ALA A 110 -15.18 10.06 -0.10
N SER A 111 -15.66 10.12 -1.35
CA SER A 111 -16.17 11.35 -1.96
C SER A 111 -17.70 11.40 -1.84
N PRO A 112 -18.31 12.38 -1.15
CA PRO A 112 -19.76 12.57 -1.18
C PRO A 112 -20.23 12.80 -2.61
N ALA A 113 -21.42 12.29 -2.95
CA ALA A 113 -22.05 12.57 -4.24
C ALA A 113 -22.07 14.09 -4.51
N PRO A 114 -21.68 14.55 -5.72
CA PRO A 114 -21.74 15.96 -6.05
C PRO A 114 -23.16 16.49 -5.84
N PRO A 115 -23.36 17.61 -5.11
CA PRO A 115 -24.69 18.20 -4.94
C PRO A 115 -25.24 18.60 -6.31
N GLY A 116 -26.37 18.02 -6.72
CA GLY A 116 -27.06 18.40 -7.96
C GLY A 116 -27.45 17.26 -8.91
N SER A 117 -27.34 15.98 -8.53
CA SER A 117 -27.92 14.87 -9.31
C SER A 117 -29.39 14.57 -8.96
N ASP A 118 -30.09 15.56 -8.41
CA ASP A 118 -31.55 15.61 -8.36
C ASP A 118 -32.04 16.36 -9.60
N LEU A 119 -32.05 15.65 -10.73
CA LEU A 119 -32.91 16.02 -11.85
C LEU A 119 -34.21 15.26 -11.64
N GLY A 120 -35.05 15.81 -10.77
CA GLY A 120 -36.45 15.44 -10.64
C GLY A 120 -37.16 15.50 -12.00
N PRO A 121 -38.19 14.66 -12.24
CA PRO A 121 -38.97 14.68 -13.46
C PRO A 121 -39.87 15.92 -13.50
N ASP A 122 -39.31 17.07 -13.86
CA ASP A 122 -40.00 18.36 -13.86
C ASP A 122 -40.32 18.86 -15.28
N ALA A 123 -40.57 17.95 -16.22
CA ALA A 123 -40.81 18.29 -17.64
C ALA A 123 -42.24 18.05 -18.12
N GLU A 124 -43.21 17.85 -17.22
CA GLU A 124 -44.61 17.61 -17.60
C GLU A 124 -45.59 18.36 -16.69
N ASP A 125 -45.60 19.70 -16.68
CA ASP A 125 -46.77 20.45 -16.15
C ASP A 125 -46.91 21.93 -16.62
N GLU A 126 -46.14 22.40 -17.62
CA GLU A 126 -46.18 23.82 -18.06
C GLU A 126 -46.87 24.12 -19.41
N GLU A 127 -47.72 23.24 -19.94
CA GLU A 127 -48.54 23.57 -21.14
C GLU A 127 -50.07 23.50 -20.91
N ARG A 128 -50.54 23.58 -19.65
CA ARG A 128 -51.99 23.63 -19.34
C ARG A 128 -52.56 25.04 -19.11
N THR A 129 -51.78 26.10 -19.23
CA THR A 129 -52.32 27.47 -19.13
C THR A 129 -51.59 28.39 -20.09
N GLU A 130 -52.16 28.66 -21.26
CA GLU A 130 -52.56 30.00 -21.71
C GLU A 130 -52.99 29.95 -23.20
N ASN A 131 -54.13 30.60 -23.49
CA ASN A 131 -54.82 30.84 -24.78
C ASN A 131 -56.10 30.03 -25.04
#